data_AF-A0A543ISE2-F1
#
_entry.id   AF-A0A543ISE2-F1
#
_cell.length_a   1.000
_cell.length_b   1.000
_cell.length_c   1.000
_cell.angle_alpha   90.00
_cell.angle_beta   90.00
_cell.angle_gamma   90.00
#
_symmetry.space_group_name_H-M   'P 1'
#
loop_
_entity.id
_entity.type
_entity.pdbx_description
1 polymer ?
#
loop_
_entity_poly.entity_id
_entity_poly.type
_entity_poly.pdbx_seq_one_letter_code
_entity_poly.pdbx_strand_id
1 'polypeptide(L)'
;MSGQSGDTDAAIAVVEDFLAAVGRGDHAAAAKHLADDVVMIFPGGRRYTTLEELAAASARRYRWVDKHRTEYEAFRDGGGDVVVWSMGTLYGENNAGVRYDGVRYVDRFRLRDGRIVEQRVWNDLEISGVLRARTPEEIEPQWRAADAPPADAKPTVPTAVPTALVRRTAQATWQGALRGGAGSLGFGSGAAGPLPISLETRKRSGDAAATSPEELLAAAHAACFAMALRGALDAARPDASPDGQSVEVTGTCVLRIDASGWTIDAIRLEVSARGVPRDVLDAALPVAERRCAISAVVRGNATVTVTVREEDTDA
;
A
#
# COMPACT_ATOMS: atom_id res chain seq x y z
N MET A 1 -28.96 15.10 9.41
CA MET A 1 -27.82 14.16 9.54
C MET A 1 -26.60 14.56 8.69
N SER A 2 -26.57 15.76 8.10
CA SER A 2 -25.50 16.27 7.22
C SER A 2 -24.36 17.01 7.94
N GLY A 3 -24.45 17.21 9.26
CA GLY A 3 -23.44 17.96 10.04
C GLY A 3 -22.31 17.12 10.64
N GLN A 4 -22.38 15.79 10.56
CA GLN A 4 -21.38 14.91 11.17
C GLN A 4 -20.13 14.72 10.30
N SER A 5 -20.27 14.65 8.96
CA SER A 5 -19.13 14.48 8.05
C SER A 5 -18.30 15.76 7.90
N GLY A 6 -18.93 16.93 7.91
CA GLY A 6 -18.22 18.21 7.70
C GLY A 6 -17.22 18.54 8.81
N ASP A 7 -17.53 18.21 10.07
CA ASP A 7 -16.61 18.47 11.19
C ASP A 7 -15.46 17.46 11.23
N THR A 8 -15.70 16.19 10.88
CA THR A 8 -14.64 15.20 10.79
C THR A 8 -13.68 15.48 9.64
N ASP A 9 -14.19 15.97 8.49
CA ASP A 9 -13.34 16.34 7.36
C ASP A 9 -12.47 17.56 7.69
N ALA A 10 -13.03 18.56 8.40
CA ALA A 10 -12.28 19.70 8.88
C ALA A 10 -11.18 19.30 9.88
N ALA A 11 -11.48 18.38 10.79
CA ALA A 11 -10.49 17.84 11.73
C ALA A 11 -9.35 17.08 11.04
N ILE A 12 -9.66 16.30 9.99
CA ILE A 12 -8.64 15.64 9.16
C ILE A 12 -7.74 16.68 8.49
N ALA A 13 -8.30 17.75 7.94
CA ALA A 13 -7.52 18.83 7.32
C ALA A 13 -6.56 19.49 8.34
N VAL A 14 -7.02 19.76 9.56
CA VAL A 14 -6.17 20.29 10.64
C VAL A 14 -5.00 19.34 10.95
N VAL A 15 -5.25 18.03 11.01
CA VAL A 15 -4.21 17.03 11.28
C VAL A 15 -3.21 16.91 10.11
N GLU A 16 -3.69 16.92 8.87
CA GLU A 16 -2.82 16.89 7.68
C GLU A 16 -1.92 18.13 7.63
N ASP A 17 -2.48 19.32 7.83
CA ASP A 17 -1.72 20.57 7.86
C ASP A 17 -0.66 20.59 8.98
N PHE A 18 -1.05 20.12 10.17
CA PHE A 18 -0.13 19.96 11.30
C PHE A 18 1.02 19.01 10.97
N LEU A 19 0.72 17.80 10.49
CA LEU A 19 1.73 16.80 10.14
C LEU A 19 2.64 17.28 9.02
N ALA A 20 2.09 17.96 8.01
CA ALA A 20 2.85 18.53 6.91
C ALA A 20 3.79 19.65 7.39
N ALA A 21 3.34 20.50 8.31
CA ALA A 21 4.19 21.54 8.91
C ALA A 21 5.34 20.93 9.74
N VAL A 22 5.05 19.91 10.56
CA VAL A 22 6.07 19.17 11.31
C VAL A 22 7.09 18.51 10.38
N GLY A 23 6.65 17.86 9.29
CA GLY A 23 7.54 17.23 8.32
C GLY A 23 8.49 18.22 7.63
N ARG A 24 8.09 19.49 7.48
CA ARG A 24 8.95 20.56 6.95
C ARG A 24 9.83 21.23 8.03
N GLY A 25 9.68 20.87 9.30
CA GLY A 25 10.34 21.54 10.42
C GLY A 25 9.79 22.95 10.70
N ASP A 26 8.59 23.29 10.21
CA ASP A 26 7.95 24.59 10.43
C ASP A 26 7.13 24.56 11.73
N HIS A 27 7.82 24.70 12.86
CA HIS A 27 7.19 24.66 14.18
C HIS A 27 6.17 25.79 14.38
N ALA A 28 6.40 26.96 13.77
CA ALA A 28 5.52 28.11 13.90
C ALA A 28 4.17 27.85 13.19
N ALA A 29 4.18 27.21 12.01
CA ALA A 29 2.96 26.79 11.36
C ALA A 29 2.28 25.64 12.12
N ALA A 30 3.04 24.63 12.54
CA ALA A 30 2.49 23.48 13.28
C ALA A 30 1.83 23.89 14.60
N ALA A 31 2.44 24.81 15.36
CA ALA A 31 1.92 25.28 16.64
C ALA A 31 0.52 25.92 16.54
N LYS A 32 0.12 26.46 15.38
CA LYS A 32 -1.21 27.05 15.18
C LYS A 32 -2.35 26.05 15.29
N HIS A 33 -2.06 24.77 15.06
CA HIS A 33 -3.04 23.68 15.12
C HIS A 33 -3.14 23.06 16.52
N LEU A 34 -2.24 23.42 17.44
CA LEU A 34 -2.18 22.85 18.79
C LEU A 34 -2.99 23.69 19.78
N ALA A 35 -3.58 23.04 20.77
CA ALA A 35 -4.10 23.70 21.95
C ALA A 35 -2.96 24.03 22.94
N ASP A 36 -3.17 25.01 23.80
CA ASP A 36 -2.17 25.43 24.80
C ASP A 36 -1.84 24.30 25.80
N ASP A 37 -2.79 23.40 26.05
CA ASP A 37 -2.69 22.25 26.95
C ASP A 37 -2.38 20.93 26.22
N VAL A 38 -1.86 21.00 24.98
CA VAL A 38 -1.58 19.80 24.17
C VAL A 38 -0.62 18.85 24.87
N VAL A 39 -0.91 17.56 24.77
CA VAL A 39 0.01 16.50 25.14
C VAL A 39 0.31 15.58 23.96
N MET A 40 1.58 15.41 23.64
CA MET A 40 2.05 14.48 22.61
C MET A 40 2.74 13.30 23.26
N ILE A 41 2.23 12.09 23.02
CA ILE A 41 2.67 10.85 23.66
C ILE A 41 3.23 9.92 22.59
N PHE A 42 4.53 9.62 22.69
CA PHE A 42 5.27 8.80 21.75
C PHE A 42 5.55 7.40 22.31
N PRO A 43 5.98 6.44 21.46
CA PRO A 43 6.28 5.07 21.90
C PRO A 43 7.20 5.03 23.13
N GLY A 44 6.92 4.07 24.01
CA GLY A 44 7.57 3.97 25.32
C GLY A 44 7.03 4.95 26.36
N GLY A 45 5.87 5.58 26.12
CA GLY A 45 5.21 6.47 27.08
C GLY A 45 5.89 7.84 27.23
N ARG A 46 6.74 8.23 26.27
CA ARG A 46 7.43 9.53 26.28
C ARG A 46 6.43 10.65 26.03
N ARG A 47 6.46 11.71 26.83
CA ARG A 47 5.50 12.80 26.79
C ARG A 47 6.22 14.10 26.45
N TYR A 48 5.65 14.88 25.54
CA TYR A 48 6.11 16.21 25.15
C TYR A 48 4.93 17.17 25.15
N THR A 49 5.19 18.41 25.54
CA THR A 49 4.20 19.49 25.55
C THR A 49 4.55 20.61 24.57
N THR A 50 5.75 20.58 24.00
CA THR A 50 6.20 21.55 22.99
C THR A 50 6.81 20.85 21.78
N LEU A 51 6.77 21.53 20.62
CA LEU A 51 7.36 21.01 19.38
C LEU A 51 8.89 21.04 19.44
N GLU A 52 9.47 21.97 20.20
CA GLU A 52 10.91 22.07 20.44
C GLU A 52 11.45 20.86 21.21
N GLU A 53 10.77 20.44 22.27
CA GLU A 53 11.12 19.22 23.02
C GLU A 53 11.04 17.98 22.14
N LEU A 54 9.97 17.89 21.34
CA LEU A 54 9.77 16.79 20.40
C LEU A 54 10.88 16.74 19.34
N ALA A 55 11.22 17.89 18.74
CA ALA A 55 12.28 18.00 17.74
C ALA A 55 13.66 17.65 18.33
N ALA A 56 13.97 18.12 19.54
CA ALA A 56 15.22 17.79 20.23
C ALA A 56 15.34 16.29 20.54
N ALA A 57 14.23 15.63 20.91
CA ALA A 57 14.21 14.19 21.15
C ALA A 57 14.26 13.36 19.85
N SER A 58 13.68 13.90 18.77
CA SER A 58 13.67 13.36 17.43
C SER A 58 15.08 13.34 16.81
N ALA A 59 15.81 14.46 16.86
CA ALA A 59 17.16 14.60 16.31
C ALA A 59 18.19 13.62 16.90
N ARG A 60 17.96 13.09 18.11
CA ARG A 60 18.83 12.07 18.72
C ARG A 60 18.71 10.69 18.06
N ARG A 61 17.61 10.43 17.35
CA ARG A 61 17.25 9.10 16.85
C ARG A 61 17.48 8.94 15.34
N TYR A 62 17.29 10.00 14.57
CA TYR A 62 17.44 9.98 13.12
C TYR A 62 17.86 11.35 12.59
N ARG A 63 18.47 11.36 11.41
CA ARG A 63 18.85 12.59 10.70
C ARG A 63 17.59 13.29 10.21
N TRP A 64 16.65 12.52 9.66
CA TRP A 64 15.30 12.95 9.32
C TRP A 64 14.36 11.74 9.26
N VAL A 65 13.08 11.98 9.52
CA VAL A 65 11.99 11.02 9.33
C VAL A 65 10.80 11.76 8.74
N ASP A 66 10.05 11.07 7.89
CA ASP A 66 8.77 11.55 7.40
C ASP A 66 7.79 10.39 7.22
N LYS A 67 6.55 10.71 6.85
CA LYS A 67 5.42 9.79 6.76
C LYS A 67 4.90 9.70 5.34
N HIS A 68 4.83 8.48 4.81
CA HIS A 68 3.91 8.12 3.75
C HIS A 68 2.52 7.94 4.36
N ARG A 69 1.73 9.01 4.37
CA ARG A 69 0.37 9.00 4.93
C ARG A 69 -0.58 8.40 3.91
N THR A 70 -1.28 7.33 4.27
CA THR A 70 -2.12 6.58 3.33
C THR A 70 -3.59 6.65 3.65
N GLU A 71 -3.95 6.75 4.93
CA GLU A 71 -5.35 6.66 5.35
C GLU A 71 -5.62 7.54 6.57
N TYR A 72 -6.85 8.09 6.59
CA TYR A 72 -7.42 8.82 7.70
C TYR A 72 -8.79 8.26 8.05
N GLU A 73 -9.02 8.05 9.35
CA GLU A 73 -10.35 7.77 9.90
C GLU A 73 -10.68 8.81 10.96
N ALA A 74 -11.90 9.33 10.96
CA ALA A 74 -12.31 10.31 11.94
C ALA A 74 -13.74 10.07 12.45
N PHE A 75 -13.94 10.30 13.73
CA PHE A 75 -15.24 10.19 14.38
C PHE A 75 -15.31 11.10 15.60
N ARG A 76 -16.54 11.43 16.03
CA ARG A 76 -16.76 12.15 17.29
C ARG A 76 -16.86 11.15 18.44
N ASP A 77 -16.16 11.40 19.53
CA ASP A 77 -16.31 10.60 20.74
C ASP A 77 -17.55 11.01 21.56
N GLY A 78 -17.87 10.24 22.60
CA GLY A 78 -19.01 10.53 23.48
C GLY A 78 -18.89 11.81 24.29
N GLY A 79 -17.69 12.42 24.35
CA GLY A 79 -17.42 13.69 25.02
C GLY A 79 -17.55 14.91 24.11
N GLY A 80 -17.74 14.71 22.81
CA GLY A 80 -17.90 15.77 21.83
C GLY A 80 -16.61 16.15 21.10
N ASP A 81 -15.44 15.66 21.55
CA ASP A 81 -14.16 15.85 20.86
C ASP A 81 -14.15 15.04 19.55
N VAL A 82 -13.40 15.51 18.55
CA VAL A 82 -13.18 14.76 17.30
C VAL A 82 -11.88 13.96 17.42
N VAL A 83 -11.96 12.66 17.16
CA VAL A 83 -10.81 11.77 17.13
C VAL A 83 -10.45 11.50 15.67
N VAL A 84 -9.17 11.70 15.34
CA VAL A 84 -8.63 11.42 14.00
C VAL A 84 -7.51 10.40 14.12
N TRP A 85 -7.56 9.35 13.34
CA TRP A 85 -6.51 8.37 13.16
C TRP A 85 -5.81 8.62 11.84
N SER A 86 -4.49 8.72 11.85
CA SER A 86 -3.63 8.80 10.66
C SER A 86 -2.78 7.54 10.61
N MET A 87 -2.82 6.84 9.48
CA MET A 87 -2.11 5.58 9.28
C MET A 87 -1.26 5.63 8.02
N GLY A 88 -0.18 4.86 8.03
CA GLY A 88 0.72 4.76 6.89
C GLY A 88 2.06 4.15 7.27
N THR A 89 3.12 4.57 6.57
CA THR A 89 4.49 4.12 6.84
C THR A 89 5.43 5.30 7.05
N LEU A 90 6.52 5.04 7.77
CA LEU A 90 7.62 5.95 8.01
C LEU A 90 8.76 5.59 7.08
N TYR A 91 9.41 6.63 6.57
CA TYR A 91 10.65 6.54 5.81
C TYR A 91 11.62 7.61 6.32
N GLY A 92 12.90 7.37 6.14
CA GLY A 92 13.90 8.24 6.74
C GLY A 92 15.33 7.81 6.56
N GLU A 93 16.19 8.55 7.23
CA GLU A 93 17.61 8.25 7.36
C GLU A 93 18.00 8.37 8.83
N ASN A 94 18.59 7.32 9.39
CA ASN A 94 19.05 7.35 10.77
C ASN A 94 20.35 8.17 10.91
N ASN A 95 20.82 8.38 12.15
CA ASN A 95 22.03 9.17 12.40
C ASN A 95 23.33 8.52 11.88
N ALA A 96 23.30 7.24 11.50
CA ALA A 96 24.41 6.54 10.87
C ALA A 96 24.38 6.61 9.33
N GLY A 97 23.39 7.29 8.74
CA GLY A 97 23.23 7.41 7.29
C GLY A 97 22.47 6.24 6.64
N VAL A 98 21.90 5.33 7.44
CA VAL A 98 21.16 4.19 6.91
C VAL A 98 19.72 4.61 6.61
N ARG A 99 19.30 4.38 5.35
CA ARG A 99 17.95 4.68 4.86
C ARG A 99 16.99 3.52 5.11
N TYR A 100 15.74 3.86 5.36
CA TYR A 100 14.65 2.91 5.57
C TYR A 100 13.35 3.44 4.99
N ASP A 101 12.45 2.53 4.65
CA ASP A 101 11.09 2.83 4.19
C ASP A 101 10.15 1.69 4.62
N GLY A 102 8.86 1.97 4.77
CA GLY A 102 7.84 0.96 5.03
C GLY A 102 7.59 0.66 6.50
N VAL A 103 8.19 1.39 7.45
CA VAL A 103 7.98 1.15 8.88
C VAL A 103 6.59 1.65 9.27
N ARG A 104 5.65 0.75 9.59
CA ARG A 104 4.25 1.12 9.85
C ARG A 104 4.13 2.06 11.05
N TYR A 105 3.19 2.98 10.97
CA TYR A 105 2.79 3.83 12.09
C TYR A 105 1.28 4.00 12.17
N VAL A 106 0.82 4.34 13.36
CA VAL A 106 -0.52 4.89 13.60
C VAL A 106 -0.41 6.05 14.58
N ASP A 107 -0.95 7.19 14.18
CA ASP A 107 -1.10 8.36 15.02
C ASP A 107 -2.58 8.57 15.34
N ARG A 108 -2.90 8.75 16.62
CA ARG A 108 -4.22 9.15 17.08
C ARG A 108 -4.18 10.58 17.57
N PHE A 109 -5.01 11.42 17.00
CA PHE A 109 -5.24 12.80 17.42
C PHE A 109 -6.60 12.91 18.08
N ARG A 110 -6.68 13.77 19.10
CA ARG A 110 -7.93 14.25 19.65
C ARG A 110 -7.97 15.77 19.51
N LEU A 111 -9.04 16.26 18.93
CA LEU A 111 -9.27 17.68 18.69
C LEU A 111 -10.46 18.16 19.50
N ARG A 112 -10.29 19.33 20.11
CA ARG A 112 -11.34 20.10 20.79
C ARG A 112 -11.37 21.48 20.16
N ASP A 113 -12.56 21.93 19.78
CA ASP A 113 -12.77 23.25 19.16
C ASP A 113 -11.82 23.51 17.97
N GLY A 114 -11.58 22.48 17.15
CA GLY A 114 -10.70 22.54 15.97
C GLY A 114 -9.20 22.57 16.27
N ARG A 115 -8.76 22.39 17.52
CA ARG A 115 -7.35 22.33 17.93
C ARG A 115 -6.96 20.98 18.50
N ILE A 116 -5.75 20.54 18.21
CA ILE A 116 -5.19 19.28 18.71
C ILE A 116 -4.84 19.42 20.20
N VAL A 117 -5.54 18.67 21.04
CA VAL A 117 -5.30 18.60 22.50
C VAL A 117 -4.51 17.36 22.90
N GLU A 118 -4.49 16.33 22.07
CA GLU A 118 -3.67 15.12 22.31
C GLU A 118 -3.20 14.51 20.97
N GLN A 119 -1.95 14.08 20.93
CA GLN A 119 -1.42 13.16 19.93
C GLN A 119 -0.89 11.91 20.64
N ARG A 120 -1.19 10.73 20.12
CA ARG A 120 -0.58 9.46 20.53
C ARG A 120 0.00 8.77 19.31
N VAL A 121 1.25 8.33 19.42
CA VAL A 121 2.01 7.75 18.30
C VAL A 121 2.40 6.32 18.64
N TRP A 122 2.12 5.40 17.73
CA TRP A 122 2.64 4.04 17.71
C TRP A 122 3.31 3.75 16.38
N ASN A 123 4.41 3.00 16.40
CA ASN A 123 5.11 2.57 15.19
C ASN A 123 6.01 1.38 15.47
N ASP A 124 6.47 0.76 14.39
CA ASP A 124 7.34 -0.41 14.42
C ASP A 124 8.85 -0.06 14.45
N LEU A 125 9.27 1.19 14.72
CA LEU A 125 10.69 1.60 14.63
C LEU A 125 11.62 0.84 15.59
N GLU A 126 11.12 0.43 16.77
CA GLU A 126 11.95 -0.27 17.75
C GLU A 126 12.24 -1.72 17.29
N ILE A 127 11.23 -2.37 16.70
CA ILE A 127 11.38 -3.72 16.16
C ILE A 127 12.10 -3.72 14.80
N SER A 128 12.20 -2.57 14.13
CA SER A 128 12.78 -2.49 12.80
C SER A 128 14.28 -2.55 12.68
N GLY A 129 14.99 -2.45 13.80
CA GLY A 129 16.46 -2.35 13.81
C GLY A 129 16.98 -1.01 13.28
N VAL A 130 16.13 -0.20 12.62
CA VAL A 130 16.47 1.10 12.01
C VAL A 130 17.17 2.04 12.98
N LEU A 131 16.72 2.12 14.23
CA LEU A 131 17.28 3.06 15.21
C LEU A 131 18.70 2.68 15.66
N ARG A 132 19.13 1.44 15.42
CA ARG A 132 20.42 0.90 15.86
C ARG A 132 21.35 0.56 14.69
N ALA A 133 20.80 0.44 13.50
CA ALA A 133 21.52 0.05 12.29
C ALA A 133 22.64 1.03 11.92
N ARG A 134 23.80 0.50 11.56
CA ARG A 134 24.95 1.20 10.97
C ARG A 134 25.14 0.86 9.50
N THR A 135 24.57 -0.24 9.04
CA THR A 135 24.51 -0.62 7.63
C THR A 135 23.08 -1.04 7.23
N PRO A 136 22.72 -0.98 5.94
CA PRO A 136 21.38 -1.40 5.47
C PRO A 136 21.04 -2.86 5.82
N GLU A 137 22.05 -3.74 5.90
CA GLU A 137 21.89 -5.17 6.18
C GLU A 137 21.42 -5.45 7.62
N GLU A 138 21.59 -4.50 8.54
CA GLU A 138 21.16 -4.62 9.94
C GLU A 138 19.67 -4.31 10.14
N ILE A 139 19.00 -3.74 9.12
CA ILE A 139 17.55 -3.53 9.10
C ILE A 139 16.87 -4.81 8.61
N GLU A 140 15.71 -5.16 9.18
CA GLU A 140 14.95 -6.31 8.67
C GLU A 140 14.57 -6.09 7.20
N PRO A 141 14.65 -7.12 6.33
CA PRO A 141 14.56 -6.96 4.88
C PRO A 141 13.33 -6.16 4.40
N GLN A 142 12.17 -6.31 5.05
CA GLN A 142 10.94 -5.62 4.67
C GLN A 142 10.94 -4.10 4.92
N TRP A 143 11.90 -3.58 5.69
CA TRP A 143 12.01 -2.14 6.01
C TRP A 143 13.24 -1.47 5.39
N ARG A 144 14.03 -2.22 4.60
CA ARG A 144 15.15 -1.67 3.84
C ARG A 144 14.61 -0.79 2.72
N ALA A 145 15.18 0.39 2.55
CA ALA A 145 14.90 1.21 1.40
C ALA A 145 15.46 0.52 0.14
N ALA A 146 14.62 -0.18 -0.63
CA ALA A 146 15.04 -0.77 -1.89
C ALA A 146 15.41 0.35 -2.89
N ASP A 147 16.66 0.34 -3.37
CA ASP A 147 17.24 1.23 -4.40
C ASP A 147 16.64 2.64 -4.48
N ALA A 148 16.74 3.40 -3.39
CA ALA A 148 16.27 4.78 -3.34
C ALA A 148 17.14 5.72 -4.22
N PRO A 149 16.56 6.65 -5.00
CA PRO A 149 17.32 7.62 -5.77
C PRO A 149 18.19 8.57 -4.89
N PRO A 150 19.16 9.30 -5.48
CA PRO A 150 20.04 10.19 -4.73
C PRO A 150 19.29 11.28 -3.94
N ALA A 151 19.95 11.80 -2.88
CA ALA A 151 19.38 12.64 -1.81
C ALA A 151 18.71 13.95 -2.28
N ASP A 152 18.95 14.34 -3.51
CA ASP A 152 18.62 15.64 -4.09
C ASP A 152 17.45 15.53 -5.10
N ALA A 153 17.02 14.32 -5.45
CA ALA A 153 15.78 14.10 -6.16
C ALA A 153 14.62 14.04 -5.16
N LYS A 154 13.96 15.19 -4.91
CA LYS A 154 12.66 15.20 -4.24
C LYS A 154 11.70 14.29 -5.01
N PRO A 155 11.13 13.23 -4.40
CA PRO A 155 9.95 12.60 -4.97
C PRO A 155 8.86 13.67 -5.01
N THR A 156 8.42 14.04 -6.20
CA THR A 156 7.24 14.87 -6.36
C THR A 156 6.06 14.09 -5.79
N VAL A 157 5.50 14.56 -4.67
CA VAL A 157 4.20 14.15 -4.17
C VAL A 157 3.22 14.24 -5.34
N PRO A 158 2.50 13.16 -5.71
CA PRO A 158 1.29 13.34 -6.50
C PRO A 158 0.32 14.14 -5.61
N THR A 159 0.28 15.45 -5.79
CA THR A 159 -0.65 16.38 -5.13
C THR A 159 -2.08 16.21 -5.63
N ALA A 160 -2.37 15.14 -6.37
CA ALA A 160 -3.71 14.83 -6.79
C ALA A 160 -4.44 14.15 -5.62
N VAL A 161 -5.31 14.92 -4.96
CA VAL A 161 -6.58 14.36 -4.46
C VAL A 161 -7.11 13.47 -5.59
N PRO A 162 -7.42 12.18 -5.37
CA PRO A 162 -7.86 11.32 -6.46
C PRO A 162 -9.02 11.99 -7.18
N THR A 163 -8.78 12.40 -8.41
CA THR A 163 -9.74 13.18 -9.22
C THR A 163 -10.99 12.36 -9.55
N ALA A 164 -10.94 11.04 -9.32
CA ALA A 164 -12.10 10.16 -9.28
C ALA A 164 -11.80 8.89 -8.45
N LEU A 165 -12.73 8.51 -7.56
CA LEU A 165 -12.76 7.18 -6.96
C LEU A 165 -13.52 6.23 -7.89
N VAL A 166 -12.83 5.23 -8.44
CA VAL A 166 -13.47 4.23 -9.31
C VAL A 166 -13.97 3.07 -8.45
N ARG A 167 -15.29 2.85 -8.45
CA ARG A 167 -15.93 1.72 -7.76
C ARG A 167 -16.32 0.64 -8.78
N ARG A 168 -15.93 -0.60 -8.51
CA ARG A 168 -16.36 -1.80 -9.25
C ARG A 168 -16.95 -2.78 -8.25
N THR A 169 -18.02 -3.46 -8.65
CA THR A 169 -18.71 -4.44 -7.80
C THR A 169 -18.70 -5.81 -8.48
N ALA A 170 -18.61 -6.84 -7.68
CA ALA A 170 -18.89 -8.22 -8.04
C ALA A 170 -19.65 -8.85 -6.87
N GLN A 171 -20.47 -9.86 -7.15
CA GLN A 171 -21.34 -10.50 -6.17
C GLN A 171 -21.21 -12.01 -6.29
N ALA A 172 -21.26 -12.71 -5.16
CA ALA A 172 -21.35 -14.16 -5.11
C ALA A 172 -22.61 -14.57 -4.33
N THR A 173 -23.23 -15.66 -4.78
CA THR A 173 -24.35 -16.33 -4.11
C THR A 173 -23.95 -17.75 -3.77
N TRP A 174 -24.49 -18.31 -2.68
CA TRP A 174 -24.24 -19.68 -2.25
C TRP A 174 -25.54 -20.32 -1.75
N GLN A 175 -25.74 -21.60 -2.09
CA GLN A 175 -26.92 -22.37 -1.69
C GLN A 175 -26.51 -23.76 -1.17
N GLY A 176 -27.17 -24.18 -0.09
CA GLY A 176 -26.92 -25.47 0.56
C GLY A 176 -25.68 -25.48 1.47
N ALA A 177 -25.38 -26.66 2.02
CA ALA A 177 -24.21 -26.86 2.87
C ALA A 177 -22.90 -26.66 2.08
N LEU A 178 -21.80 -26.31 2.77
CA LEU A 178 -20.51 -26.08 2.11
C LEU A 178 -20.04 -27.28 1.28
N ARG A 179 -20.24 -28.50 1.80
CA ARG A 179 -20.03 -29.75 1.06
C ARG A 179 -21.30 -30.09 0.29
N GLY A 180 -21.20 -30.25 -1.03
CA GLY A 180 -22.33 -30.57 -1.89
C GLY A 180 -23.21 -29.38 -2.28
N GLY A 181 -23.02 -28.21 -1.67
CA GLY A 181 -23.61 -26.96 -2.12
C GLY A 181 -22.90 -26.37 -3.33
N ALA A 182 -23.53 -25.34 -3.90
CA ALA A 182 -23.05 -24.65 -5.09
C ALA A 182 -23.30 -23.15 -4.96
N GLY A 183 -22.51 -22.37 -5.67
CA GLY A 183 -22.66 -20.94 -5.75
C GLY A 183 -22.49 -20.42 -7.16
N SER A 184 -22.71 -19.11 -7.30
CA SER A 184 -22.51 -18.40 -8.55
C SER A 184 -21.95 -17.01 -8.30
N LEU A 185 -21.00 -16.59 -9.12
CA LEU A 185 -20.39 -15.25 -9.13
C LEU A 185 -20.91 -14.44 -10.32
N GLY A 186 -21.18 -13.16 -10.13
CA GLY A 186 -21.43 -12.20 -11.21
C GLY A 186 -20.60 -10.93 -11.05
N PHE A 187 -20.25 -10.30 -12.17
CA PHE A 187 -19.59 -8.99 -12.20
C PHE A 187 -20.62 -7.89 -12.44
N GLY A 188 -20.54 -6.79 -11.70
CA GLY A 188 -21.42 -5.63 -11.86
C GLY A 188 -21.30 -4.93 -13.22
N SER A 189 -20.25 -5.20 -13.98
CA SER A 189 -20.10 -4.75 -15.38
C SER A 189 -20.95 -5.55 -16.37
N GLY A 190 -21.44 -6.73 -15.99
CA GLY A 190 -22.05 -7.68 -16.92
C GLY A 190 -21.08 -8.34 -17.90
N ALA A 191 -19.76 -8.14 -17.74
CA ALA A 191 -18.75 -8.64 -18.68
C ALA A 191 -18.64 -10.17 -18.75
N ALA A 192 -19.07 -10.86 -17.70
CA ALA A 192 -19.24 -12.31 -17.70
C ALA A 192 -20.54 -12.68 -16.97
N GLY A 193 -21.17 -13.76 -17.44
CA GLY A 193 -22.41 -14.30 -16.87
C GLY A 193 -22.21 -14.89 -15.46
N PRO A 194 -23.25 -15.51 -14.88
CA PRO A 194 -23.12 -16.22 -13.62
C PRO A 194 -22.06 -17.33 -13.76
N LEU A 195 -20.88 -17.13 -13.18
CA LEU A 195 -19.81 -18.12 -13.16
C LEU A 195 -20.03 -19.09 -11.99
N PRO A 196 -20.15 -20.41 -12.23
CA PRO A 196 -20.39 -21.36 -11.15
C PRO A 196 -19.15 -21.49 -10.27
N ILE A 197 -19.38 -21.62 -8.95
CA ILE A 197 -18.35 -21.86 -7.94
C ILE A 197 -18.79 -23.01 -7.02
N SER A 198 -17.84 -23.84 -6.58
CA SER A 198 -18.11 -24.92 -5.63
C SER A 198 -16.88 -25.24 -4.79
N LEU A 199 -17.06 -25.92 -3.66
CA LEU A 199 -15.93 -26.38 -2.85
C LEU A 199 -15.09 -27.42 -3.60
N GLU A 200 -15.73 -28.28 -4.41
CA GLU A 200 -15.06 -29.34 -5.16
C GLU A 200 -14.16 -28.77 -6.26
N THR A 201 -14.64 -27.77 -7.01
CA THR A 201 -13.88 -27.15 -8.09
C THR A 201 -12.76 -26.28 -7.52
N ARG A 202 -12.98 -25.60 -6.38
CA ARG A 202 -11.97 -24.79 -5.71
C ARG A 202 -10.74 -25.59 -5.24
N LYS A 203 -10.93 -26.86 -4.86
CA LYS A 203 -9.84 -27.71 -4.35
C LYS A 203 -9.02 -28.40 -5.43
N ARG A 204 -9.42 -28.29 -6.69
CA ARG A 204 -8.77 -28.99 -7.82
C ARG A 204 -7.98 -27.99 -8.67
N SER A 205 -6.91 -28.48 -9.29
CA SER A 205 -6.23 -27.78 -10.38
C SER A 205 -6.79 -28.25 -11.73
N GLY A 206 -6.84 -27.36 -12.73
CA GLY A 206 -7.20 -27.68 -14.12
C GLY A 206 -8.58 -27.23 -14.59
N ASP A 207 -8.94 -27.62 -15.82
CA ASP A 207 -10.11 -27.16 -16.61
C ASP A 207 -11.47 -27.65 -16.08
N ALA A 208 -11.79 -27.33 -14.83
CA ALA A 208 -13.18 -27.39 -14.40
C ALA A 208 -13.95 -26.25 -15.07
N ALA A 209 -15.16 -26.50 -15.57
CA ALA A 209 -16.07 -25.48 -16.12
C ALA A 209 -16.64 -24.53 -15.02
N ALA A 210 -15.86 -24.23 -14.00
CA ALA A 210 -16.21 -23.47 -12.81
C ALA A 210 -15.00 -22.67 -12.33
N THR A 211 -15.25 -21.44 -11.89
CA THR A 211 -14.19 -20.53 -11.44
C THR A 211 -13.86 -20.75 -9.96
N SER A 212 -12.85 -20.03 -9.48
CA SER A 212 -12.44 -20.01 -8.07
C SER A 212 -11.99 -18.61 -7.65
N PRO A 213 -12.07 -18.25 -6.36
CA PRO A 213 -11.48 -17.00 -5.86
C PRO A 213 -10.00 -16.84 -6.24
N GLU A 214 -9.26 -17.94 -6.27
CA GLU A 214 -7.84 -17.99 -6.62
C GLU A 214 -7.61 -17.64 -8.09
N GLU A 215 -8.41 -18.19 -9.01
CA GLU A 215 -8.37 -17.85 -10.43
C GLU A 215 -8.71 -16.37 -10.67
N LEU A 216 -9.71 -15.84 -9.95
CA LEU A 216 -10.08 -14.43 -10.05
C LEU A 216 -8.98 -13.50 -9.55
N LEU A 217 -8.30 -13.87 -8.46
CA LEU A 217 -7.16 -13.12 -7.94
C LEU A 217 -5.98 -13.16 -8.91
N ALA A 218 -5.69 -14.34 -9.48
CA ALA A 218 -4.66 -14.50 -10.52
C ALA A 218 -4.96 -13.65 -11.75
N ALA A 219 -6.21 -13.67 -12.25
CA ALA A 219 -6.66 -12.87 -13.38
C ALA A 219 -6.57 -11.37 -13.11
N ALA A 220 -6.99 -10.92 -11.93
CA ALA A 220 -6.89 -9.51 -11.51
C ALA A 220 -5.43 -9.05 -11.44
N HIS A 221 -4.54 -9.88 -10.88
CA HIS A 221 -3.12 -9.56 -10.76
C HIS A 221 -2.45 -9.51 -12.13
N ALA A 222 -2.66 -10.52 -12.98
CA ALA A 222 -2.13 -10.57 -14.33
C ALA A 222 -2.58 -9.37 -15.16
N ALA A 223 -3.88 -9.05 -15.16
CA ALA A 223 -4.42 -7.91 -15.91
C ALA A 223 -3.83 -6.57 -15.43
N CYS A 224 -3.75 -6.36 -14.11
CA CYS A 224 -3.17 -5.13 -13.56
C CYS A 224 -1.67 -5.03 -13.85
N PHE A 225 -0.93 -6.13 -13.75
CA PHE A 225 0.50 -6.17 -14.04
C PHE A 225 0.78 -5.93 -15.53
N ALA A 226 0.00 -6.52 -16.44
CA ALA A 226 0.11 -6.29 -17.87
C ALA A 226 -0.05 -4.80 -18.24
N MET A 227 -1.06 -4.14 -17.67
CA MET A 227 -1.27 -2.69 -17.86
C MET A 227 -0.11 -1.86 -17.28
N ALA A 228 0.35 -2.21 -16.08
CA ALA A 228 1.49 -1.52 -15.45
C ALA A 228 2.79 -1.70 -16.26
N LEU A 229 3.00 -2.90 -16.82
CA LEU A 229 4.15 -3.21 -17.67
C LEU A 229 4.09 -2.46 -18.99
N ARG A 230 2.94 -2.42 -19.67
CA ARG A 230 2.77 -1.59 -20.88
C ARG A 230 3.11 -0.13 -20.60
N GLY A 231 2.58 0.44 -19.52
CA GLY A 231 2.89 1.83 -19.13
C GLY A 231 4.37 2.05 -18.77
N ALA A 232 5.05 1.05 -18.19
CA ALA A 232 6.49 1.11 -17.95
C ALA A 232 7.30 1.06 -19.25
N LEU A 233 6.91 0.23 -20.20
CA LEU A 233 7.53 0.14 -21.53
C LEU A 233 7.33 1.42 -22.35
N ASP A 234 6.13 2.02 -22.30
CA ASP A 234 5.85 3.31 -22.96
C ASP A 234 6.75 4.42 -22.39
N ALA A 235 6.90 4.47 -21.06
CA ALA A 235 7.76 5.44 -20.41
C ALA A 235 9.25 5.23 -20.73
N ALA A 236 9.69 3.99 -20.92
CA ALA A 236 11.06 3.66 -21.27
C ALA A 236 11.40 4.00 -22.73
N ARG A 237 10.41 4.03 -23.62
CA ARG A 237 10.58 4.30 -25.06
C ARG A 237 9.47 5.23 -25.61
N PRO A 238 9.45 6.51 -25.21
CA PRO A 238 8.36 7.43 -25.56
C PRO A 238 8.22 7.68 -27.08
N ASP A 239 9.32 7.55 -27.84
CA ASP A 239 9.34 7.78 -29.29
C ASP A 239 9.15 6.49 -30.12
N ALA A 240 9.09 5.32 -29.47
CA ALA A 240 8.90 4.06 -30.17
C ALA A 240 7.41 3.82 -30.45
N SER A 241 7.06 3.46 -31.69
CA SER A 241 5.70 3.01 -31.98
C SER A 241 5.39 1.72 -31.20
N PRO A 242 4.26 1.63 -30.49
CA PRO A 242 3.80 0.40 -29.86
C PRO A 242 3.20 -0.58 -30.87
N ASP A 243 3.01 -0.18 -32.13
CA ASP A 243 2.42 -1.04 -33.16
C ASP A 243 3.25 -2.32 -33.35
N GLY A 244 2.57 -3.47 -33.33
CA GLY A 244 3.20 -4.78 -33.41
C GLY A 244 3.83 -5.27 -32.09
N GLN A 245 3.78 -4.47 -31.02
CA GLN A 245 4.18 -4.93 -29.69
C GLN A 245 3.00 -5.56 -28.95
N SER A 246 3.25 -6.63 -28.21
CA SER A 246 2.24 -7.21 -27.31
C SER A 246 2.88 -7.62 -25.99
N VAL A 247 2.11 -7.53 -24.92
CA VAL A 247 2.47 -8.04 -23.60
C VAL A 247 1.40 -9.04 -23.18
N GLU A 248 1.84 -10.21 -22.77
CA GLU A 248 1.00 -11.25 -22.21
C GLU A 248 1.49 -11.57 -20.80
N VAL A 249 0.55 -11.68 -19.86
CA VAL A 249 0.85 -12.04 -18.48
C VAL A 249 -0.09 -13.15 -18.06
N THR A 250 0.47 -14.30 -17.70
CA THR A 250 -0.27 -15.41 -17.11
C THR A 250 -0.10 -15.35 -15.60
N GLY A 251 -1.21 -15.26 -14.87
CA GLY A 251 -1.22 -15.32 -13.40
C GLY A 251 -1.52 -16.74 -12.92
N THR A 252 -0.79 -17.20 -11.92
CA THR A 252 -1.09 -18.43 -11.18
C THR A 252 -1.17 -18.12 -9.69
N CYS A 253 -2.32 -18.36 -9.07
CA CYS A 253 -2.50 -18.23 -7.63
C CYS A 253 -2.43 -19.60 -6.96
N VAL A 254 -1.58 -19.74 -5.95
CA VAL A 254 -1.35 -21.00 -5.23
C VAL A 254 -2.07 -20.97 -3.89
N LEU A 255 -3.11 -21.78 -3.78
CA LEU A 255 -3.82 -22.02 -2.54
C LEU A 255 -3.23 -23.23 -1.81
N ARG A 256 -2.74 -23.01 -0.59
CA ARG A 256 -2.32 -24.06 0.33
C ARG A 256 -3.46 -24.41 1.28
N ILE A 257 -3.73 -25.71 1.41
CA ILE A 257 -4.74 -26.27 2.31
C ILE A 257 -4.05 -27.28 3.21
N ASP A 258 -4.00 -27.00 4.51
CA ASP A 258 -3.45 -27.92 5.51
C ASP A 258 -4.18 -27.79 6.86
N ALA A 259 -3.60 -28.38 7.91
CA ALA A 259 -4.17 -28.37 9.26
C ALA A 259 -4.34 -26.95 9.85
N SER A 260 -3.56 -25.96 9.39
CA SER A 260 -3.66 -24.55 9.79
C SER A 260 -4.77 -23.79 9.06
N GLY A 261 -5.35 -24.39 8.01
CA GLY A 261 -6.44 -23.81 7.23
C GLY A 261 -6.08 -23.59 5.77
N TRP A 262 -6.64 -22.52 5.21
CA TRP A 262 -6.58 -22.19 3.78
C TRP A 262 -5.86 -20.86 3.62
N THR A 263 -4.77 -20.84 2.85
CA THR A 263 -3.92 -19.66 2.68
C THR A 263 -3.50 -19.50 1.24
N ILE A 264 -3.42 -18.25 0.77
CA ILE A 264 -2.80 -17.94 -0.52
C ILE A 264 -1.29 -17.85 -0.26
N ASP A 265 -0.56 -18.86 -0.72
CA ASP A 265 0.86 -19.02 -0.40
C ASP A 265 1.74 -18.24 -1.38
N ALA A 266 1.37 -18.27 -2.66
CA ALA A 266 2.11 -17.61 -3.72
C ALA A 266 1.21 -17.12 -4.86
N ILE A 267 1.67 -16.09 -5.55
CA ILE A 267 1.18 -15.70 -6.88
C ILE A 267 2.37 -15.64 -7.84
N ARG A 268 2.26 -16.32 -8.97
CA ARG A 268 3.30 -16.37 -10.00
C ARG A 268 2.80 -15.65 -11.23
N LEU A 269 3.58 -14.72 -11.75
CA LEU A 269 3.30 -14.00 -12.98
C LEU A 269 4.33 -14.41 -14.03
N GLU A 270 3.86 -15.03 -15.11
CA GLU A 270 4.69 -15.37 -16.25
C GLU A 270 4.44 -14.35 -17.36
N VAL A 271 5.48 -13.64 -17.78
CA VAL A 271 5.41 -12.53 -18.72
C VAL A 271 5.99 -12.96 -20.06
N SER A 272 5.29 -12.68 -21.15
CA SER A 272 5.84 -12.70 -22.51
C SER A 272 5.64 -11.34 -23.17
N ALA A 273 6.59 -10.89 -23.99
CA ALA A 273 6.46 -9.66 -24.75
C ALA A 273 7.04 -9.78 -26.16
N ARG A 274 6.24 -9.43 -27.16
CA ARG A 274 6.64 -9.36 -28.58
C ARG A 274 7.00 -7.94 -28.97
N GLY A 275 7.99 -7.80 -29.86
CA GLY A 275 8.41 -6.50 -30.40
C GLY A 275 9.08 -5.59 -29.36
N VAL A 276 9.51 -6.14 -28.22
CA VAL A 276 10.16 -5.41 -27.13
C VAL A 276 11.57 -5.97 -26.92
N PRO A 277 12.62 -5.13 -27.00
CA PRO A 277 13.98 -5.54 -26.65
C PRO A 277 14.05 -6.08 -25.22
N ARG A 278 14.81 -7.17 -25.04
CA ARG A 278 14.83 -7.91 -23.77
C ARG A 278 15.34 -7.07 -22.59
N ASP A 279 16.37 -6.27 -22.82
CA ASP A 279 16.93 -5.33 -21.84
C ASP A 279 15.90 -4.28 -21.39
N VAL A 280 15.10 -3.76 -22.33
CA VAL A 280 14.02 -2.82 -22.03
C VAL A 280 12.91 -3.50 -21.23
N LEU A 281 12.56 -4.75 -21.58
CA LEU A 281 11.60 -5.55 -20.83
C LEU A 281 12.08 -5.77 -19.40
N ASP A 282 13.30 -6.27 -19.22
CA ASP A 282 13.88 -6.58 -17.91
C ASP A 282 13.94 -5.33 -17.01
N ALA A 283 14.29 -4.17 -17.57
CA ALA A 283 14.27 -2.90 -16.85
C ALA A 283 12.86 -2.42 -16.48
N ALA A 284 11.84 -2.77 -17.27
CA ALA A 284 10.46 -2.37 -17.06
C ALA A 284 9.73 -3.22 -16.00
N LEU A 285 10.10 -4.49 -15.83
CA LEU A 285 9.48 -5.41 -14.85
C LEU A 285 9.44 -4.85 -13.40
N PRO A 286 10.55 -4.40 -12.79
CA PRO A 286 10.52 -3.87 -11.43
C PRO A 286 9.71 -2.57 -11.33
N VAL A 287 9.63 -1.78 -12.42
CA VAL A 287 8.77 -0.59 -12.48
C VAL A 287 7.29 -1.00 -12.51
N ALA A 288 6.95 -2.02 -13.28
CA ALA A 288 5.59 -2.58 -13.38
C ALA A 288 5.13 -3.13 -12.03
N GLU A 289 5.97 -3.89 -11.33
CA GLU A 289 5.68 -4.44 -10.01
C GLU A 289 5.40 -3.35 -8.96
N ARG A 290 6.16 -2.25 -9.00
CA ARG A 290 5.93 -1.10 -8.11
C ARG A 290 4.64 -0.35 -8.43
N ARG A 291 4.24 -0.28 -9.71
CA ARG A 291 3.05 0.47 -10.16
C ARG A 291 1.76 -0.35 -10.16
N CYS A 292 1.85 -1.68 -10.13
CA CYS A 292 0.71 -2.56 -10.11
C CYS A 292 -0.03 -2.47 -8.76
N ALA A 293 -1.25 -1.93 -8.75
CA ALA A 293 -2.06 -1.79 -7.54
C ALA A 293 -2.37 -3.15 -6.89
N ILE A 294 -2.58 -4.21 -7.68
CA ILE A 294 -2.79 -5.56 -7.12
C ILE A 294 -1.51 -6.10 -6.49
N SER A 295 -0.34 -5.85 -7.08
CA SER A 295 0.95 -6.21 -6.46
C SER A 295 1.10 -5.55 -5.10
N ALA A 296 0.70 -4.28 -4.96
CA ALA A 296 0.72 -3.58 -3.68
C ALA A 296 -0.20 -4.23 -2.62
N VAL A 297 -1.37 -4.75 -3.01
CA VAL A 297 -2.31 -5.44 -2.11
C VAL A 297 -1.77 -6.79 -1.64
N VAL A 298 -1.16 -7.57 -2.54
CA VAL A 298 -0.70 -8.94 -2.21
C VAL A 298 0.68 -8.96 -1.55
N ARG A 299 1.47 -7.90 -1.69
CA ARG A 299 2.81 -7.76 -1.10
C ARG A 299 2.75 -7.94 0.41
N GLY A 300 3.62 -8.81 0.93
CA GLY A 300 3.68 -9.15 2.36
C GLY A 300 2.64 -10.17 2.84
N ASN A 301 1.66 -10.51 2.00
CA ASN A 301 0.62 -11.51 2.31
C ASN A 301 0.81 -12.84 1.56
N ALA A 302 1.46 -12.82 0.41
CA ALA A 302 1.83 -13.99 -0.38
C ALA A 302 3.20 -13.78 -1.06
N THR A 303 3.87 -14.87 -1.41
CA THR A 303 5.11 -14.80 -2.21
C THR A 303 4.76 -14.45 -3.65
N VAL A 304 5.24 -13.31 -4.16
CA VAL A 304 5.05 -12.92 -5.56
C VAL A 304 6.32 -13.22 -6.34
N THR A 305 6.18 -13.93 -7.47
CA THR A 305 7.30 -14.18 -8.39
C THR A 305 6.92 -13.72 -9.79
N VAL A 306 7.85 -13.06 -10.46
CA VAL A 306 7.69 -12.61 -11.85
C VAL A 306 8.79 -13.26 -12.67
N THR A 307 8.41 -14.00 -13.70
CA THR A 307 9.34 -14.64 -14.62
C THR A 307 9.02 -14.21 -16.05
N VAL A 308 10.05 -14.13 -16.89
CA VAL A 308 9.87 -13.92 -18.32
C VAL A 308 9.92 -15.27 -19.02
N ARG A 309 8.90 -15.60 -19.80
CA ARG A 309 8.93 -16.76 -20.70
C ARG A 309 9.73 -16.38 -21.94
N GLU A 310 10.67 -17.23 -22.32
CA GLU A 310 11.27 -17.14 -23.64
C GLU A 310 10.22 -17.54 -24.67
N GLU A 311 10.11 -16.78 -25.76
CA GLU A 311 9.26 -17.20 -26.87
C GLU A 311 9.94 -18.34 -27.61
N ASP A 312 9.19 -19.42 -27.87
CA ASP A 312 9.62 -20.42 -28.85
C ASP A 312 9.72 -19.72 -30.21
N THR A 313 10.94 -19.49 -30.69
CA THR A 313 11.24 -18.88 -32.00
C THR A 313 10.90 -19.78 -33.21
N ASP A 314 9.96 -20.71 -33.08
CA ASP A 314 9.53 -21.61 -34.15
C ASP A 314 8.01 -21.60 -34.33
N ALA A 315 7.54 -20.73 -35.24
CA ALA A 315 6.32 -20.91 -36.03
C ALA A 315 6.36 -20.06 -37.31
#